data_AF-A0AAP1WEK9-F1
#
_entry.id   AF-A0AAP1WEK9-F1
#
_cell.length_a   1.000
_cell.length_b   1.000
_cell.length_c   1.000
_cell.angle_alpha   90.00
_cell.angle_beta   90.00
_cell.angle_gamma   90.00
#
_symmetry.space_group_name_H-M   'P 1'
#
loop_
_entity.id
_entity.type
_entity.pdbx_description
1 polymer ?
#
loop_
_entity_poly.entity_id
_entity_poly.type
_entity_poly.pdbx_seq_one_letter_code
_entity_poly.pdbx_strand_id
1 'polypeptide(L)'
;SSVINVEGHQEGASKGYNPKKLGNRCYNIQFAFCDELKAYVTGFVRSGNTYTANGAAEMIKEIVANIKSDDLEILFRMDSGYFDEKIIETIESLGCKYLIKAKSYSTLTSQATNSSIVFVKGEEGRETTELYTKLVKWEKDRRFVVSRVLKPEKERAQLSLLEGSEYDYFFFVTNTTLLSE
;
A
#
# COMPACT_ATOMS: atom_id res chain seq x y z
N SER A 1 -9.46 -4.07 -2.69
CA SER A 1 -10.15 -5.05 -3.55
C SER A 1 -11.56 -5.27 -3.04
N SER A 2 -12.49 -5.68 -3.90
CA SER A 2 -13.88 -5.97 -3.54
C SER A 2 -14.20 -7.43 -3.82
N VAL A 3 -14.93 -8.08 -2.92
CA VAL A 3 -15.30 -9.50 -3.07
C VAL A 3 -16.77 -9.60 -3.42
N ILE A 4 -17.09 -10.27 -4.53
CA ILE A 4 -18.47 -10.57 -4.94
C ILE A 4 -18.75 -12.03 -4.69
N ASN A 5 -19.70 -12.31 -3.81
CA ASN A 5 -20.16 -13.66 -3.52
C ASN A 5 -20.95 -14.24 -4.70
N VAL A 6 -20.79 -15.53 -4.92
CA VAL A 6 -21.54 -16.25 -5.94
C VAL A 6 -22.20 -17.49 -5.32
N GLU A 7 -23.49 -17.65 -5.60
CA GLU A 7 -24.26 -18.85 -5.25
C GLU A 7 -24.25 -19.80 -6.47
N GLY A 8 -23.37 -20.80 -6.46
CA GLY A 8 -23.24 -21.79 -7.55
C GLY A 8 -21.81 -22.06 -8.01
N HIS A 9 -21.69 -22.53 -9.27
CA HIS A 9 -20.45 -22.98 -9.90
C HIS A 9 -20.11 -22.18 -11.18
N GLN A 10 -20.28 -20.87 -11.13
CA GLN A 10 -20.01 -19.96 -12.23
C GLN A 10 -18.52 -20.00 -12.61
N GLU A 11 -18.24 -19.85 -13.90
CA GLU A 11 -16.90 -19.92 -14.46
C GLU A 11 -15.98 -18.86 -13.83
N GLY A 12 -14.75 -19.26 -13.46
CA GLY A 12 -13.79 -18.37 -12.82
C GLY A 12 -14.09 -18.02 -11.35
N ALA A 13 -15.26 -18.36 -10.80
CA ALA A 13 -15.55 -18.18 -9.38
C ALA A 13 -14.91 -19.31 -8.56
N SER A 14 -14.18 -18.94 -7.51
CA SER A 14 -13.46 -19.90 -6.66
C SER A 14 -13.64 -19.58 -5.19
N LYS A 15 -13.47 -20.57 -4.32
CA LYS A 15 -13.49 -20.34 -2.87
C LYS A 15 -12.30 -19.47 -2.49
N GLY A 16 -12.56 -18.36 -1.83
CA GLY A 16 -11.57 -17.37 -1.43
C GLY A 16 -11.95 -16.71 -0.11
N TYR A 17 -11.18 -15.70 0.29
CA TYR A 17 -11.52 -14.92 1.47
C TYR A 17 -12.79 -14.10 1.20
N ASN A 18 -13.88 -14.45 1.88
CA ASN A 18 -15.14 -13.71 1.86
C ASN A 18 -15.69 -13.61 3.29
N PRO A 19 -15.45 -12.48 4.00
CA PRO A 19 -15.83 -12.35 5.41
C PRO A 19 -17.35 -12.34 5.62
N LYS A 20 -18.14 -11.99 4.60
CA LYS A 20 -19.61 -11.96 4.69
C LYS A 20 -20.23 -13.34 4.51
N LYS A 21 -19.62 -14.20 3.70
CA LYS A 21 -20.11 -15.55 3.38
C LYS A 21 -18.94 -16.51 3.25
N LEU A 22 -18.48 -17.01 4.38
CA LEU A 22 -17.34 -17.93 4.50
C LEU A 22 -17.60 -19.23 3.72
N GLY A 23 -16.59 -19.71 2.99
CA GLY A 23 -16.65 -20.98 2.26
C GLY A 23 -17.35 -20.93 0.89
N ASN A 24 -18.04 -19.83 0.58
CA ASN A 24 -18.64 -19.63 -0.73
C ASN A 24 -17.62 -19.32 -1.82
N ARG A 25 -17.99 -19.60 -3.07
CA ARG A 25 -17.22 -19.13 -4.23
C ARG A 25 -17.44 -17.64 -4.40
N CYS A 26 -16.40 -16.93 -4.81
CA CYS A 26 -16.45 -15.51 -5.04
C CYS A 26 -15.54 -15.09 -6.20
N TYR A 27 -15.76 -13.86 -6.66
CA TYR A 27 -14.79 -13.11 -7.45
C TYR A 27 -14.08 -12.11 -6.55
N ASN A 28 -12.81 -11.85 -6.85
CA ASN A 28 -12.00 -10.79 -6.26
C ASN A 28 -11.75 -9.71 -7.32
N ILE A 29 -12.46 -8.60 -7.21
CA ILE A 29 -12.38 -7.50 -8.17
C ILE A 29 -11.36 -6.48 -7.73
N GLN A 30 -10.52 -6.10 -8.68
CA GLN A 30 -9.56 -5.01 -8.59
C GLN A 30 -10.06 -3.85 -9.45
N PHE A 31 -10.01 -2.64 -8.91
CA PHE A 31 -10.46 -1.43 -9.58
C PHE A 31 -9.34 -0.40 -9.56
N ALA A 32 -9.27 0.41 -10.61
CA ALA A 32 -8.46 1.61 -10.70
C ALA A 32 -9.37 2.82 -10.94
N PHE A 33 -9.14 3.88 -10.16
CA PHE A 33 -9.87 5.13 -10.23
C PHE A 33 -8.86 6.27 -10.42
N CYS A 34 -9.25 7.28 -11.19
CA CYS A 34 -8.54 8.55 -11.29
C CYS A 34 -9.19 9.54 -10.33
N ASP A 35 -8.40 10.07 -9.40
CA ASP A 35 -8.91 10.91 -8.33
C ASP A 35 -9.23 12.32 -8.81
N GLU A 36 -8.46 12.83 -9.76
CA GLU A 36 -8.63 14.16 -10.36
C GLU A 36 -9.94 14.23 -11.16
N LEU A 37 -10.23 13.19 -11.94
CA LEU A 37 -11.44 13.09 -12.75
C LEU A 37 -12.64 12.52 -11.98
N LYS A 38 -12.41 12.02 -10.74
CA LYS A 38 -13.38 11.23 -9.96
C LYS A 38 -14.03 10.12 -10.81
N ALA A 39 -13.23 9.51 -11.68
CA ALA A 39 -13.71 8.61 -12.72
C ALA A 39 -13.13 7.20 -12.56
N TYR A 40 -13.93 6.22 -12.97
CA TYR A 40 -13.47 4.85 -13.14
C TYR A 40 -12.57 4.75 -14.37
N VAL A 41 -11.42 4.09 -14.22
CA VAL A 41 -10.45 3.91 -15.31
C VAL A 41 -10.59 2.50 -15.90
N THR A 42 -10.30 1.48 -15.10
CA THR A 42 -10.36 0.07 -15.50
C THR A 42 -10.48 -0.83 -14.27
N GLY A 43 -10.73 -2.12 -14.49
CA GLY A 43 -10.96 -3.09 -13.42
C GLY A 43 -10.93 -4.52 -13.90
N PHE A 44 -10.29 -5.40 -13.12
CA PHE A 44 -10.14 -6.81 -13.43
C PHE A 44 -10.98 -7.65 -12.49
N VAL A 45 -11.82 -8.51 -13.07
CA VAL A 45 -12.55 -9.56 -12.35
C VAL A 45 -11.63 -10.77 -12.24
N ARG A 46 -11.24 -11.13 -11.02
CA ARG A 46 -10.34 -12.25 -10.77
C ARG A 46 -11.05 -13.34 -9.96
N SER A 47 -10.53 -14.56 -10.00
CA SER A 47 -11.00 -15.64 -9.15
C SER A 47 -10.84 -15.30 -7.67
N GLY A 48 -11.79 -15.72 -6.82
CA GLY A 48 -11.83 -15.39 -5.40
C GLY A 48 -10.60 -15.81 -4.59
N ASN A 49 -9.86 -16.83 -5.05
CA ASN A 49 -8.63 -17.32 -4.42
C ASN A 49 -7.38 -16.54 -4.85
N THR A 50 -7.52 -15.53 -5.71
CA THR A 50 -6.41 -14.77 -6.25
C THR A 50 -5.83 -13.82 -5.21
N TYR A 51 -4.50 -13.84 -5.05
CA TYR A 51 -3.78 -12.90 -4.18
C TYR A 51 -3.94 -11.45 -4.68
N THR A 52 -4.07 -10.49 -3.75
CA THR A 52 -4.42 -9.09 -4.06
C THR A 52 -3.52 -8.44 -5.10
N ALA A 53 -2.20 -8.71 -5.07
CA ALA A 53 -1.23 -8.15 -6.01
C ALA A 53 -1.27 -8.76 -7.42
N ASN A 54 -1.84 -9.97 -7.58
CA ASN A 54 -1.83 -10.68 -8.86
C ASN A 54 -2.70 -9.95 -9.90
N GLY A 55 -2.14 -9.61 -11.06
CA GLY A 55 -2.81 -8.81 -12.09
C GLY A 55 -2.65 -7.29 -11.93
N ALA A 56 -2.10 -6.81 -10.80
CA ALA A 56 -1.96 -5.37 -10.58
C ALA A 56 -0.90 -4.75 -11.48
N ALA A 57 0.23 -5.43 -11.69
CA ALA A 57 1.27 -4.99 -12.61
C ALA A 57 0.75 -4.93 -14.07
N GLU A 58 -0.07 -5.90 -14.45
CA GLU A 58 -0.71 -5.98 -15.76
C GLU A 58 -1.74 -4.85 -15.93
N MET A 59 -2.57 -4.58 -14.91
CA MET A 59 -3.49 -3.45 -14.90
C MET A 59 -2.77 -2.11 -15.00
N ILE A 60 -1.65 -1.92 -14.29
CA ILE A 60 -0.82 -0.72 -14.37
C ILE A 60 -0.31 -0.52 -15.80
N LYS A 61 0.21 -1.58 -16.44
CA LYS A 61 0.65 -1.51 -17.84
C LYS A 61 -0.48 -1.12 -18.78
N GLU A 62 -1.67 -1.68 -18.59
CA GLU A 62 -2.87 -1.32 -19.38
C GLU A 62 -3.24 0.16 -19.20
N ILE A 63 -3.28 0.65 -17.96
CA ILE A 63 -3.58 2.05 -17.66
C ILE A 63 -2.58 2.99 -18.33
N VAL A 64 -1.28 2.74 -18.15
CA VAL A 64 -0.23 3.58 -18.73
C VAL A 64 -0.30 3.54 -20.26
N ALA A 65 -0.49 2.36 -20.86
CA ALA A 65 -0.58 2.23 -22.32
C ALA A 65 -1.75 3.00 -22.93
N ASN A 66 -2.85 3.19 -22.19
CA ASN A 66 -4.04 3.89 -22.69
C ASN A 66 -4.04 5.40 -22.39
N ILE A 67 -3.38 5.83 -21.32
CA ILE A 67 -3.57 7.20 -20.78
C ILE A 67 -2.28 8.03 -20.80
N LYS A 68 -1.10 7.40 -20.71
CA LYS A 68 0.17 8.13 -20.61
C LYS A 68 0.49 8.83 -21.93
N SER A 69 0.69 10.14 -21.85
CA SER A 69 1.37 10.97 -22.85
C SER A 69 2.67 11.53 -22.26
N ASP A 70 3.53 12.13 -23.08
CA ASP A 70 4.81 12.68 -22.61
C ASP A 70 4.64 13.72 -21.50
N ASP A 71 3.62 14.57 -21.60
CA ASP A 71 3.35 15.65 -20.64
C ASP A 71 2.56 15.21 -19.38
N LEU A 72 2.03 13.99 -19.35
CA LEU A 72 1.17 13.53 -18.26
C LEU A 72 1.97 12.79 -17.18
N GLU A 73 2.09 13.33 -15.98
CA GLU A 73 2.60 12.57 -14.83
C GLU A 73 1.49 11.72 -14.20
N ILE A 74 1.75 10.44 -13.95
CA ILE A 74 0.81 9.52 -13.30
C ILE A 74 1.38 9.09 -11.96
N LEU A 75 0.62 9.33 -10.87
CA LEU A 75 0.93 8.86 -9.52
C LEU A 75 0.00 7.72 -9.12
N PHE A 76 0.56 6.51 -8.95
CA PHE A 76 -0.16 5.36 -8.42
C PHE A 76 -0.20 5.38 -6.89
N ARG A 77 -1.39 5.47 -6.31
CA ARG A 77 -1.63 5.34 -4.86
C ARG A 77 -2.23 3.98 -4.55
N MET A 78 -1.60 3.23 -3.65
CA MET A 78 -2.03 1.85 -3.36
C MET A 78 -1.91 1.50 -1.87
N ASP A 79 -2.79 0.60 -1.41
CA ASP A 79 -2.74 0.05 -0.05
C ASP A 79 -1.65 -1.04 0.12
N SER A 80 -1.46 -1.52 1.34
CA SER A 80 -0.42 -2.49 1.68
C SER A 80 -0.64 -3.89 1.11
N GLY A 81 -1.81 -4.19 0.56
CA GLY A 81 -2.06 -5.38 -0.24
C GLY A 81 -1.31 -5.39 -1.58
N TYR A 82 -0.87 -4.22 -2.04
CA TYR A 82 -0.09 -4.01 -3.27
C TYR A 82 1.40 -3.73 -3.00
N PHE A 83 1.84 -3.85 -1.74
CA PHE A 83 3.24 -3.75 -1.39
C PHE A 83 4.02 -4.98 -1.87
N ASP A 84 4.41 -4.94 -3.15
CA ASP A 84 5.09 -6.00 -3.88
C ASP A 84 6.15 -5.39 -4.80
N GLU A 85 7.33 -6.01 -4.86
CA GLU A 85 8.46 -5.47 -5.63
C GLU A 85 8.15 -5.40 -7.13
N LYS A 86 7.51 -6.43 -7.68
CA LYS A 86 7.23 -6.49 -9.12
C LYS A 86 6.28 -5.36 -9.53
N ILE A 87 5.33 -5.00 -8.67
CA ILE A 87 4.44 -3.85 -8.89
C ILE A 87 5.26 -2.56 -8.93
N ILE A 88 6.11 -2.35 -7.92
CA ILE A 88 6.93 -1.14 -7.82
C ILE A 88 7.86 -1.02 -9.03
N GLU A 89 8.57 -2.09 -9.39
CA GLU A 89 9.45 -2.14 -10.57
C GLU A 89 8.69 -1.87 -11.87
N THR A 90 7.46 -2.37 -11.98
CA THR A 90 6.61 -2.09 -13.14
C THR A 90 6.33 -0.60 -13.24
N ILE A 91 5.94 0.05 -12.13
CA ILE A 91 5.67 1.49 -12.11
C ILE A 91 6.94 2.30 -12.44
N GLU A 92 8.08 1.93 -11.83
CA GLU A 92 9.39 2.54 -12.08
C GLU A 92 9.79 2.42 -13.56
N SER A 93 9.63 1.24 -14.16
CA SER A 93 9.97 0.97 -15.57
C SER A 93 9.12 1.76 -16.57
N LEU A 94 7.91 2.15 -16.15
CA LEU A 94 6.98 2.96 -16.94
C LEU A 94 7.18 4.47 -16.72
N GLY A 95 8.20 4.86 -15.95
CA GLY A 95 8.49 6.27 -15.65
C GLY A 95 7.42 6.96 -14.80
N CYS A 96 6.58 6.19 -14.11
CA CYS A 96 5.48 6.73 -13.29
C CYS A 96 5.89 6.90 -11.82
N LYS A 97 5.10 7.67 -11.08
CA LYS A 97 5.28 7.87 -9.64
C LYS A 97 4.43 6.88 -8.85
N TYR A 98 4.84 6.58 -7.63
CA TYR A 98 4.03 5.77 -6.71
C TYR A 98 4.11 6.24 -5.26
N LEU A 99 3.03 5.99 -4.54
CA LEU A 99 2.95 6.06 -3.08
C LEU A 99 2.18 4.83 -2.60
N ILE A 100 2.89 3.86 -2.04
CA ILE A 100 2.30 2.58 -1.62
C ILE A 100 2.52 2.42 -0.12
N LYS A 101 1.43 2.16 0.62
CA LYS A 101 1.54 1.82 2.04
C LYS A 101 2.33 0.52 2.19
N ALA A 102 3.44 0.53 2.92
CA ALA A 102 4.23 -0.66 3.16
C ALA A 102 3.67 -1.50 4.31
N LYS A 103 3.93 -2.81 4.27
CA LYS A 103 3.66 -3.69 5.41
C LYS A 103 4.70 -3.41 6.51
N SER A 104 4.28 -3.46 7.77
CA SER A 104 5.19 -3.29 8.90
C SER A 104 6.07 -4.53 9.03
N TYR A 105 7.33 -4.42 8.63
CA TYR A 105 8.35 -5.45 8.84
C TYR A 105 9.21 -5.07 10.05
N SER A 106 9.63 -6.07 10.82
CA SER A 106 10.49 -5.85 12.00
C SER A 106 11.77 -5.08 11.65
N THR A 107 12.34 -5.30 10.46
CA THR A 107 13.50 -4.56 9.96
C THR A 107 13.22 -3.07 9.80
N LEU A 108 12.10 -2.70 9.14
CA LEU A 108 11.69 -1.31 8.96
C LEU A 108 11.39 -0.65 10.31
N THR A 109 10.68 -1.35 11.20
CA THR A 109 10.39 -0.85 12.55
C THR A 109 11.67 -0.62 13.34
N SER A 110 12.61 -1.56 13.34
CA SER A 110 13.88 -1.42 14.06
C SER A 110 14.72 -0.24 13.57
N GLN A 111 14.71 0.03 12.26
CA GLN A 111 15.40 1.18 11.67
C GLN A 111 14.70 2.49 12.07
N ALA A 112 13.37 2.54 12.01
CA ALA A 112 12.59 3.71 12.40
C ALA A 112 12.64 4.03 13.91
N THR A 113 12.84 3.02 14.77
CA THR A 113 12.96 3.19 16.23
C THR A 113 14.40 3.40 16.69
N ASN A 114 15.38 3.48 15.79
CA ASN A 114 16.76 3.77 16.14
C ASN A 114 16.86 5.20 16.69
N SER A 115 17.57 5.37 17.82
CA SER A 115 17.75 6.66 18.49
C SER A 115 18.41 7.74 17.63
N SER A 116 19.09 7.35 16.55
CA SER A 116 19.72 8.28 15.60
C SER A 116 18.74 8.90 14.60
N ILE A 117 17.52 8.34 14.46
CA ILE A 117 16.53 8.83 13.51
C ILE A 117 15.74 9.98 14.13
N VAL A 118 15.80 11.13 13.46
CA VAL A 118 15.03 12.32 13.84
C VAL A 118 13.73 12.33 13.06
N PHE A 119 12.63 12.47 13.78
CA PHE A 119 11.32 12.70 13.19
C PHE A 119 11.03 14.19 13.15
N VAL A 120 10.53 14.65 12.00
CA VAL A 120 10.07 16.01 11.79
C VAL A 120 8.58 16.05 12.13
N LYS A 121 8.18 17.03 12.94
CA LYS A 121 6.76 17.25 13.26
C LYS A 121 6.05 17.80 12.03
N GLY A 122 5.01 17.11 11.60
CA GLY A 122 4.08 17.56 10.58
C GLY A 122 2.76 18.04 11.21
N GLU A 123 1.71 18.06 10.39
CA GLU A 123 0.38 18.45 10.82
C GLU A 123 -0.33 17.31 11.59
N GLU A 124 -1.42 17.67 12.29
CA GLU A 124 -2.30 16.73 13.01
C GLU A 124 -1.60 15.81 14.02
N GLY A 125 -0.44 16.21 14.55
CA GLY A 125 0.33 15.39 15.49
C GLY A 125 1.01 14.17 14.86
N ARG A 126 1.11 14.14 13.52
CA ARG A 126 1.95 13.20 12.79
C ARG A 126 3.39 13.68 12.81
N GLU A 127 4.30 12.75 12.98
CA GLU A 127 5.72 13.00 12.80
C GLU A 127 6.24 12.09 11.70
N THR A 128 7.10 12.61 10.82
CA THR A 128 7.59 11.86 9.66
C THR A 128 9.10 11.85 9.59
N THR A 129 9.64 10.80 8.98
CA THR A 129 11.06 10.68 8.69
C THR A 129 11.23 9.85 7.42
N GLU A 130 12.43 9.92 6.85
CA GLU A 130 12.76 9.24 5.59
C GLU A 130 13.90 8.26 5.80
N LEU A 131 13.75 7.09 5.20
CA LEU A 131 14.72 6.02 5.24
C LEU A 131 14.97 5.56 3.80
N TYR A 132 16.23 5.30 3.46
CA TYR A 132 16.58 4.63 2.21
C TYR A 132 17.08 3.24 2.56
N THR A 133 16.35 2.21 2.13
CA THR A 133 16.63 0.84 2.55
C THR A 133 16.06 -0.15 1.53
N LYS A 134 16.62 -1.36 1.49
CA LYS A 134 16.07 -2.50 0.77
C LYS A 134 15.52 -3.52 1.75
N LEU A 135 14.43 -4.15 1.36
CA LEU A 135 13.98 -5.36 2.04
C LEU A 135 14.86 -6.54 1.61
N VAL A 136 14.92 -7.58 2.44
CA VAL A 136 15.80 -8.75 2.21
C VAL A 136 15.59 -9.39 0.83
N LYS A 137 14.35 -9.36 0.33
CA LYS A 137 13.98 -9.95 -0.96
C LYS A 137 14.11 -8.98 -2.13
N TRP A 138 14.51 -7.74 -1.88
CA TRP A 138 14.53 -6.68 -2.88
C TRP A 138 15.93 -6.45 -3.42
N GLU A 139 16.00 -6.20 -4.72
CA GLU A 139 17.26 -5.97 -5.42
C GLU A 139 17.75 -4.53 -5.26
N LYS A 140 16.81 -3.59 -5.08
CA LYS A 140 17.09 -2.15 -5.06
C LYS A 140 16.67 -1.50 -3.75
N ASP A 141 17.52 -0.60 -3.26
CA ASP A 141 17.16 0.32 -2.18
C ASP A 141 16.07 1.27 -2.69
N ARG A 142 15.05 1.49 -1.86
CA ARG A 142 13.96 2.40 -2.17
C ARG A 142 13.75 3.37 -1.01
N ARG A 143 13.17 4.52 -1.32
CA ARG A 143 12.81 5.51 -0.31
C ARG A 143 11.54 5.07 0.41
N PHE A 144 11.64 5.03 1.73
CA PHE A 144 10.55 4.82 2.65
C PHE A 144 10.29 6.10 3.42
N VAL A 145 9.03 6.51 3.48
CA VAL A 145 8.55 7.55 4.38
C VAL A 145 7.88 6.85 5.55
N VAL A 146 8.36 7.12 6.76
CA VAL A 146 7.78 6.60 7.99
C VAL A 146 7.03 7.73 8.66
N SER A 147 5.74 7.52 8.89
CA SER A 147 4.90 8.41 9.70
C SER A 147 4.59 7.74 11.02
N ARG A 148 4.63 8.48 12.12
CA ARG A 148 4.21 8.02 13.43
C ARG A 148 3.19 8.95 14.05
N VAL A 149 2.25 8.37 14.79
CA VAL A 149 1.23 9.10 15.56
C VAL A 149 1.32 8.64 17.01
N LEU A 150 1.28 9.59 17.93
CA LEU A 150 1.29 9.29 19.36
C LEU A 150 0.00 8.57 19.75
N LYS A 151 0.10 7.40 20.40
CA LYS A 151 -1.08 6.63 20.82
C LYS A 151 -1.95 7.41 21.81
N PRO A 152 -3.28 7.23 21.82
CA PRO A 152 -4.18 7.86 22.78
C PRO A 152 -3.79 7.53 24.22
N GLU A 153 -4.02 8.48 25.14
CA GLU A 153 -3.64 8.35 26.55
C GLU A 153 -4.24 7.11 27.25
N LYS A 154 -5.48 6.74 26.90
CA LYS A 154 -6.17 5.56 27.46
C LYS A 154 -5.44 4.25 27.15
N GLU A 155 -4.80 4.14 25.98
CA GLU A 155 -4.05 2.96 25.59
C GLU A 155 -2.66 2.94 26.23
N ARG A 156 -2.06 4.11 26.47
CA ARG A 156 -0.79 4.25 27.21
C ARG A 156 -0.95 3.90 28.70
N ALA A 157 -2.08 4.27 29.30
CA ALA A 157 -2.35 4.08 30.73
C ALA A 157 -2.57 2.61 31.13
N GLN A 158 -2.98 1.74 30.20
CA GLN A 158 -3.23 0.32 30.49
C GLN A 158 -1.96 -0.56 30.39
N LEU A 159 -0.86 -0.03 29.85
CA LEU A 159 0.38 -0.77 29.57
C LEU A 159 1.62 -0.25 30.32
N SER A 160 1.52 0.85 31.08
CA SER A 160 2.69 1.53 31.65
C SER A 160 3.23 0.87 32.91
N LEU A 161 4.07 -0.15 32.76
CA LEU A 161 5.12 -0.46 33.74
C LEU A 161 6.40 0.37 33.47
N LEU A 162 6.54 0.92 32.26
CA LEU A 162 7.66 1.76 31.84
C LEU A 162 7.12 3.10 31.32
N GLU A 163 7.67 4.21 31.84
CA GLU A 163 7.37 5.55 31.35
C GLU A 163 7.96 5.72 29.93
N GLY A 164 7.08 5.82 28.92
CA GLY A 164 7.49 6.01 27.54
C GLY A 164 6.33 6.45 26.65
N SER A 165 6.60 7.35 25.70
CA SER A 165 5.64 7.70 24.65
C SER A 165 5.54 6.55 23.64
N GLU A 166 4.40 5.84 23.62
CA GLU A 166 4.11 4.84 22.60
C GLU A 166 3.53 5.48 21.33
N TYR A 167 4.01 5.03 20.17
CA TYR A 167 3.60 5.53 18.86
C TYR A 167 3.09 4.39 17.97
N ASP A 168 2.14 4.69 17.10
CA ASP A 168 1.77 3.86 15.96
C ASP A 168 2.59 4.27 14.74
N TYR A 169 3.26 3.30 14.11
CA TYR A 169 4.11 3.52 12.94
C TYR A 169 3.42 3.08 11.65
N PHE A 170 3.47 3.96 10.66
CA PHE A 170 2.99 3.75 9.30
C PHE A 170 4.15 3.90 8.33
N PHE A 171 4.32 2.93 7.46
CA PHE A 171 5.40 2.91 6.48
C PHE A 171 4.80 3.12 5.09
N PHE A 172 5.47 3.91 4.27
CA PHE A 172 5.13 4.14 2.88
C PHE A 172 6.39 3.99 2.05
N VAL A 173 6.30 3.38 0.87
CA VAL A 173 7.38 3.36 -0.13
C VAL A 173 7.00 4.30 -1.27
N THR A 174 7.95 5.10 -1.73
CA THR A 174 7.68 6.10 -2.77
C THR A 174 8.92 6.46 -3.59
N ASN A 175 8.71 6.96 -4.80
CA ASN A 175 9.72 7.59 -5.65
C ASN A 175 9.39 9.08 -5.96
N THR A 176 8.42 9.68 -5.26
CA THR A 176 8.08 11.11 -5.39
C THR A 176 8.61 11.92 -4.21
N THR A 177 9.09 13.13 -4.46
CA THR A 177 9.57 14.08 -3.43
C THR A 177 8.45 14.80 -2.68
N LEU A 178 7.18 14.56 -3.03
CA LEU A 178 6.05 15.19 -2.37
C LEU A 178 6.10 14.93 -0.85
N LEU A 179 6.08 16.02 -0.10
CA LEU A 179 6.00 16.02 1.35
C LEU A 179 4.67 15.35 1.74
N SER A 180 4.73 14.43 2.69
CA SER A 180 3.56 13.81 3.28
C SER A 180 2.69 14.87 3.94
N GLU A 181 1.69 15.38 3.21
CA GLU A 181 0.49 16.00 3.80
C GLU A 181 -0.39 14.90 4.42
#